data_AF-A0AAE4B3F3-F1
#
_entry.id   AF-A0AAE4B3F3-F1
#
_cell.length_a   1.000
_cell.length_b   1.000
_cell.length_c   1.000
_cell.angle_alpha   90.00
_cell.angle_beta   90.00
_cell.angle_gamma   90.00
#
_symmetry.space_group_name_H-M   'P 1'
#
loop_
_entity.id
_entity.type
_entity.pdbx_description
1 polymer ?
#
loop_
_entity_poly.entity_id
_entity_poly.type
_entity_poly.pdbx_seq_one_letter_code
_entity_poly.pdbx_strand_id
1 'polypeptide(L)'
;MTETRAEIRLPTQELRDDIPFFTRTLGMRMDMIYPADNPRIAVFSGHGLRLRIEKDAPEPPGTIRILSDAPDIFANGKRRLTAPNGTRIEIEELDPPLVLPQTIHSFVVRKLADGAPWIVGRAGMQYRDLIPDRLGGSIIASHIRIPDAGPVPDMVHYHKVGFQLIFCVSGWVDVLYEDQGGLRRIHAGDCFIQPPEIRHRVMEASENLQVIEIGVPAEHVTEVDHDMKLPSPHLRPEREWQGQKFVHNFGNDAPWAPHRLTGFIARDTTIAENTKNVAGVWVTKPDESAPQWATHDADILFTYVMSGTVTLEGAGREPHVLEQGDAFVIPPGMKTRLSAASRNLELLEVALPGDFITKETP
;
A
#
# COMPACT_ATOMS: atom_id res chain seq x y z
N MET A 1 -37.24 10.95 17.61
CA MET A 1 -35.86 10.41 17.47
C MET A 1 -35.14 10.69 18.77
N THR A 2 -34.49 9.71 19.38
CA THR A 2 -33.63 9.95 20.54
C THR A 2 -32.36 10.64 20.08
N GLU A 3 -32.02 11.76 20.70
CA GLU A 3 -30.74 12.42 20.46
C GLU A 3 -29.68 11.80 21.38
N THR A 4 -28.64 11.23 20.78
CA THR A 4 -27.50 10.64 21.49
C THR A 4 -26.26 11.46 21.18
N ARG A 5 -25.55 11.90 22.23
CA ARG A 5 -24.31 12.68 22.10
C ARG A 5 -23.23 12.08 23.01
N ALA A 6 -22.00 12.01 22.53
CA ALA A 6 -20.83 11.68 23.34
C ALA A 6 -20.00 12.95 23.62
N GLU A 7 -19.26 12.96 24.72
CA GLU A 7 -18.29 14.00 25.06
C GLU A 7 -17.07 13.40 25.76
N ILE A 8 -15.91 14.03 25.60
CA ILE A 8 -14.70 13.71 26.37
C ILE A 8 -14.67 14.62 27.58
N ARG A 9 -14.64 14.05 28.79
CA ARG A 9 -14.45 14.82 30.02
C ARG A 9 -12.96 15.00 30.31
N LEU A 10 -12.56 16.24 30.57
CA LEU A 10 -11.20 16.62 30.98
C LEU A 10 -11.27 17.41 32.29
N PRO A 11 -10.34 17.20 33.24
CA PRO A 11 -10.33 17.91 34.50
C PRO A 11 -9.98 19.39 34.31
N THR A 12 -10.31 20.22 35.29
CA THR A 12 -9.70 21.55 35.49
C THR A 12 -9.66 21.89 36.98
N GLN A 13 -8.74 22.79 37.35
CA GLN A 13 -8.72 23.43 38.67
C GLN A 13 -9.29 24.86 38.61
N GLU A 14 -9.08 25.56 37.49
CA GLU A 14 -9.57 26.91 37.23
C GLU A 14 -10.05 27.04 35.78
N LEU A 15 -11.37 26.98 35.60
CA LEU A 15 -12.01 26.97 34.29
C LEU A 15 -11.79 28.29 33.52
N ARG A 16 -11.60 29.42 34.21
CA ARG A 16 -11.38 30.73 33.58
C ARG A 16 -10.08 30.76 32.78
N ASP A 17 -9.08 30.00 33.18
CA ASP A 17 -7.80 29.93 32.49
C ASP A 17 -7.91 29.08 31.22
N ASP A 18 -8.73 28.03 31.26
CA ASP A 18 -8.95 27.13 30.12
C ASP A 18 -9.80 27.75 29.01
N ILE A 19 -10.81 28.56 29.33
CA ILE A 19 -11.76 29.12 28.34
C ILE A 19 -11.03 29.84 27.18
N PRO A 20 -10.10 30.79 27.42
CA PRO A 20 -9.35 31.43 26.34
C PRO A 20 -8.50 30.45 25.54
N PHE A 21 -7.97 29.40 26.16
CA PHE A 21 -7.18 28.40 25.46
C PHE A 21 -8.05 27.63 24.46
N PHE A 22 -9.17 27.06 24.90
CA PHE A 22 -10.06 26.30 24.00
C PHE A 22 -10.73 27.20 22.96
N THR A 23 -11.14 28.42 23.30
CA THR A 23 -11.85 29.30 22.36
C THR A 23 -10.95 30.09 21.42
N ARG A 24 -9.85 30.67 21.90
CA ARG A 24 -8.99 31.56 21.10
C ARG A 24 -7.79 30.83 20.52
N THR A 25 -7.12 30.00 21.32
CA THR A 25 -5.93 29.25 20.85
C THR A 25 -6.34 28.11 19.93
N LEU A 26 -7.33 27.31 20.33
CA LEU A 26 -7.82 26.18 19.54
C LEU A 26 -9.01 26.53 18.63
N GLY A 27 -9.58 27.73 18.74
CA GLY A 27 -10.69 28.14 17.88
C GLY A 27 -11.99 27.36 18.09
N MET A 28 -12.16 26.66 19.22
CA MET A 28 -13.37 25.88 19.50
C MET A 28 -14.54 26.78 19.92
N ARG A 29 -15.76 26.38 19.58
CA ARG A 29 -16.98 27.05 20.01
C ARG A 29 -17.37 26.58 21.41
N MET A 30 -17.65 27.51 22.31
CA MET A 30 -18.26 27.16 23.60
C MET A 30 -19.77 26.93 23.40
N ASP A 31 -20.27 25.74 23.71
CA ASP A 31 -21.69 25.39 23.55
C ASP A 31 -22.49 25.54 24.85
N MET A 32 -21.86 25.34 26.01
CA MET A 32 -22.52 25.40 27.31
C MET A 32 -21.54 25.76 28.42
N ILE A 33 -22.02 26.45 29.44
CA ILE A 33 -21.29 26.78 30.66
C ILE A 33 -22.23 26.69 31.87
N TYR A 34 -21.78 26.11 32.98
CA TYR A 34 -22.62 25.87 34.15
C TYR A 34 -21.82 25.77 35.48
N PRO A 35 -22.37 26.27 36.60
CA PRO A 35 -23.47 27.23 36.69
C PRO A 35 -23.02 28.64 36.22
N ALA A 36 -23.95 29.56 36.03
CA ALA A 36 -23.63 30.90 35.50
C ALA A 36 -22.89 31.81 36.51
N ASP A 37 -23.16 31.63 37.80
CA ASP A 37 -22.68 32.47 38.91
C ASP A 37 -21.37 31.98 39.55
N ASN A 38 -20.93 30.77 39.22
CA ASN A 38 -19.59 30.25 39.53
C ASN A 38 -19.27 29.02 38.65
N PRO A 39 -18.92 29.23 37.37
CA PRO A 39 -18.76 28.14 36.41
C PRO A 39 -17.80 27.05 36.88
N ARG A 40 -18.28 25.80 36.88
CA ARG A 40 -17.49 24.60 37.15
C ARG A 40 -17.36 23.70 35.94
N ILE A 41 -18.24 23.87 34.96
CA ILE A 41 -18.30 23.08 33.74
C ILE A 41 -18.38 24.04 32.55
N ALA A 42 -17.56 23.81 31.53
CA ALA A 42 -17.80 24.34 30.20
C ALA A 42 -17.70 23.22 29.17
N VAL A 43 -18.50 23.35 28.12
CA VAL A 43 -18.50 22.45 26.98
C VAL A 43 -18.06 23.21 25.75
N PHE A 44 -17.17 22.60 24.99
CA PHE A 44 -16.69 23.10 23.71
C PHE A 44 -16.92 22.09 22.59
N SER A 45 -17.19 22.56 21.38
CA SER A 45 -17.17 21.77 20.16
C SER A 45 -16.29 22.40 19.08
N GLY A 46 -15.65 21.55 18.30
CA GLY A 46 -14.75 21.95 17.22
C GLY A 46 -13.88 20.77 16.79
N HIS A 47 -13.40 20.78 15.55
CA HIS A 47 -12.44 19.79 15.03
C HIS A 47 -12.91 18.33 15.18
N GLY A 48 -14.22 18.09 15.07
CA GLY A 48 -14.81 16.76 15.25
C GLY A 48 -14.94 16.29 16.71
N LEU A 49 -14.55 17.11 17.69
CA LEU A 49 -14.62 16.78 19.12
C LEU A 49 -15.67 17.59 19.86
N ARG A 50 -16.19 16.96 20.91
CA ARG A 50 -17.03 17.60 21.93
C ARG A 50 -16.37 17.39 23.30
N LEU A 51 -15.87 18.46 23.91
CA LEU A 51 -15.08 18.43 25.13
C LEU A 51 -15.88 19.02 26.30
N ARG A 52 -15.88 18.33 27.43
CA ARG A 52 -16.41 18.81 28.70
C ARG A 52 -15.25 19.07 29.65
N ILE A 53 -14.97 20.33 29.92
CA ILE A 53 -13.99 20.74 30.92
C ILE A 53 -14.73 20.89 32.24
N GLU A 54 -14.40 20.05 33.21
CA GLU A 54 -15.13 19.94 34.48
C GLU A 54 -14.19 20.04 35.68
N LYS A 55 -14.54 20.95 36.60
CA LYS A 55 -13.79 21.17 37.83
C LYS A 55 -13.87 19.93 38.72
N ASP A 56 -12.72 19.54 39.27
CA ASP A 56 -12.58 18.39 40.17
C ASP A 56 -12.99 17.05 39.53
N ALA A 57 -12.99 16.95 38.19
CA ALA A 57 -13.16 15.67 37.52
C ALA A 57 -12.01 14.71 37.93
N PRO A 58 -12.30 13.44 38.23
CA PRO A 58 -11.33 12.51 38.79
C PRO A 58 -10.30 11.98 37.77
N GLU A 59 -10.58 12.12 36.47
CA GLU A 59 -9.69 11.66 35.41
C GLU A 59 -8.45 12.56 35.26
N PRO A 60 -7.29 12.02 34.82
CA PRO A 60 -6.15 12.84 34.46
C PRO A 60 -6.40 13.62 33.16
N PRO A 61 -5.64 14.69 32.90
CA PRO A 61 -5.67 15.37 31.61
C PRO A 61 -5.28 14.43 30.45
N GLY A 62 -5.94 14.61 29.31
CA GLY A 62 -5.72 13.80 28.11
C GLY A 62 -4.69 14.38 27.14
N THR A 63 -4.55 13.73 25.99
CA THR A 63 -3.88 14.29 24.80
C THR A 63 -4.89 14.42 23.68
N ILE A 64 -4.98 15.59 23.06
CA ILE A 64 -5.78 15.85 21.88
C ILE A 64 -4.83 16.05 20.71
N ARG A 65 -4.94 15.20 19.69
CA ARG A 65 -4.22 15.36 18.43
C ARG A 65 -5.13 16.06 17.43
N ILE A 66 -4.76 17.26 17.03
CA ILE A 66 -5.46 18.08 16.02
C ILE A 66 -4.69 17.92 14.70
N LEU A 67 -5.42 17.54 13.66
CA LEU A 67 -4.90 17.33 12.33
C LEU A 67 -5.36 18.50 11.45
N SER A 68 -4.43 19.26 10.87
CA SER A 68 -4.71 20.46 10.07
C SER A 68 -3.96 20.43 8.74
N ASP A 69 -4.58 20.93 7.69
CA ASP A 69 -3.98 21.22 6.39
C ASP A 69 -3.02 22.42 6.42
N ALA A 70 -3.17 23.31 7.41
CA ALA A 70 -2.33 24.49 7.61
C ALA A 70 -1.85 24.58 9.08
N PRO A 71 -1.08 23.60 9.56
CA PRO A 71 -0.72 23.51 10.97
C PRO A 71 0.25 24.62 11.42
N ASP A 72 0.97 25.27 10.50
CA ASP A 72 1.88 26.39 10.79
C ASP A 72 1.17 27.73 11.04
N ILE A 73 -0.10 27.84 10.68
CA ILE A 73 -0.94 29.00 11.03
C ILE A 73 -1.89 28.69 12.19
N PHE A 74 -2.24 27.42 12.39
CA PHE A 74 -3.06 26.99 13.51
C PHE A 74 -2.34 27.23 14.85
N ALA A 75 -3.05 27.74 15.86
CA ALA A 75 -2.49 28.06 17.19
C ALA A 75 -1.16 28.87 17.15
N ASN A 76 -1.05 29.80 16.19
CA ASN A 76 0.17 30.59 15.93
C ASN A 76 1.41 29.73 15.61
N GLY A 77 1.21 28.61 14.90
CA GLY A 77 2.27 27.72 14.44
C GLY A 77 2.88 26.82 15.52
N LYS A 78 2.33 26.79 16.74
CA LYS A 78 2.82 25.89 17.78
C LYS A 78 2.35 24.47 17.51
N ARG A 79 3.28 23.53 17.34
CA ARG A 79 2.96 22.10 17.12
C ARG A 79 2.68 21.30 18.39
N ARG A 80 3.13 21.79 19.54
CA ARG A 80 2.95 21.17 20.85
C ARG A 80 2.55 22.23 21.86
N LEU A 81 1.41 22.04 22.52
CA LEU A 81 0.92 22.92 23.57
C LEU A 81 0.47 22.10 24.79
N THR A 82 0.36 22.78 25.92
CA THR A 82 -0.31 22.26 27.11
C THR A 82 -1.32 23.30 27.55
N ALA A 83 -2.58 22.89 27.63
CA ALA A 83 -3.65 23.71 28.18
C ALA A 83 -3.41 23.97 29.68
N PRO A 84 -3.97 25.03 30.27
CA PRO A 84 -3.83 25.31 31.70
C PRO A 84 -4.27 24.14 32.59
N ASN A 85 -5.31 23.40 32.22
CA ASN A 85 -5.70 22.18 32.90
C ASN A 85 -4.77 20.97 32.71
N GLY A 86 -3.64 21.11 32.02
CA GLY A 86 -2.67 20.05 31.76
C GLY A 86 -2.95 19.19 30.52
N THR A 87 -4.04 19.44 29.78
CA THR A 87 -4.33 18.68 28.54
C THR A 87 -3.26 18.97 27.50
N ARG A 88 -2.62 17.94 26.96
CA ARG A 88 -1.63 18.10 25.90
C ARG A 88 -2.31 18.23 24.54
N ILE A 89 -1.85 19.19 23.73
CA ILE A 89 -2.30 19.36 22.36
C ILE A 89 -1.13 19.08 21.43
N GLU A 90 -1.34 18.18 20.49
CA GLU A 90 -0.42 17.88 19.40
C GLU A 90 -1.07 18.33 18.09
N ILE A 91 -0.43 19.22 17.35
CA ILE A 91 -0.91 19.68 16.05
C ILE A 91 -0.01 19.11 14.98
N GLU A 92 -0.61 18.34 14.09
CA GLU A 92 0.06 17.64 12.99
C GLU A 92 -0.63 17.93 11.66
N GLU A 93 0.04 17.56 10.58
CA GLU A 93 -0.54 17.63 9.24
C GLU A 93 -1.75 16.69 9.14
N LEU A 94 -2.82 17.20 8.52
CA LEU A 94 -4.03 16.44 8.24
C LEU A 94 -3.78 15.32 7.26
N ASP A 95 -2.98 15.62 6.24
CA ASP A 95 -2.55 14.68 5.24
C ASP A 95 -1.02 14.77 5.09
N PRO A 96 -0.25 14.04 5.92
CA PRO A 96 1.20 14.07 5.83
C PRO A 96 1.66 13.49 4.49
N PRO A 97 2.71 14.06 3.87
CA PRO A 97 3.20 13.58 2.58
C PRO A 97 3.68 12.14 2.69
N LEU A 98 3.50 11.39 1.60
CA LEU A 98 4.04 10.04 1.50
C LEU A 98 5.57 10.06 1.65
N VAL A 99 6.09 9.32 2.63
CA VAL A 99 7.52 9.15 2.83
C VAL A 99 7.97 7.84 2.18
N LEU A 100 8.87 7.93 1.21
CA LEU A 100 9.51 6.76 0.61
C LEU A 100 10.84 6.48 1.33
N PRO A 101 10.99 5.32 2.01
CA PRO A 101 12.26 4.92 2.57
C PRO A 101 13.31 4.73 1.49
N GLN A 102 14.57 5.03 1.81
CA GLN A 102 15.69 4.72 0.92
C GLN A 102 15.83 3.20 0.78
N THR A 103 15.85 2.71 -0.45
CA THR A 103 16.05 1.28 -0.75
C THR A 103 17.42 0.81 -0.24
N ILE A 104 17.41 -0.29 0.52
CA ILE A 104 18.61 -1.04 0.90
C ILE A 104 18.77 -2.18 -0.10
N HIS A 105 19.77 -2.07 -0.97
CA HIS A 105 20.05 -3.07 -2.00
C HIS A 105 20.58 -4.37 -1.38
N SER A 106 19.79 -5.45 -1.46
CA SER A 106 20.17 -6.77 -0.98
C SER A 106 19.86 -7.86 -2.03
N PHE A 107 20.68 -8.92 -2.04
CA PHE A 107 20.37 -10.14 -2.79
C PHE A 107 19.54 -11.05 -1.90
N VAL A 108 18.27 -11.21 -2.26
CA VAL A 108 17.30 -11.97 -1.47
C VAL A 108 16.86 -13.17 -2.29
N VAL A 109 16.84 -14.34 -1.66
CA VAL A 109 16.17 -15.52 -2.21
C VAL A 109 15.21 -16.02 -1.15
N ARG A 110 13.94 -16.16 -1.54
CA ARG A 110 12.86 -16.61 -0.69
C ARG A 110 12.30 -17.91 -1.25
N LYS A 111 12.71 -19.03 -0.66
CA LYS A 111 12.16 -20.34 -0.96
C LYS A 111 10.90 -20.60 -0.15
N LEU A 112 9.84 -21.07 -0.81
CA LEU A 112 8.58 -21.40 -0.16
C LEU A 112 8.54 -22.82 0.40
N ALA A 113 9.29 -23.74 -0.21
CA ALA A 113 9.50 -25.09 0.31
C ALA A 113 10.02 -25.09 1.76
N ASP A 114 10.68 -24.00 2.17
CA ASP A 114 11.28 -23.83 3.50
C ASP A 114 10.24 -23.55 4.62
N GLY A 115 8.94 -23.59 4.31
CA GLY A 115 7.88 -23.64 5.33
C GLY A 115 7.51 -22.28 5.92
N ALA A 116 7.65 -21.19 5.17
CA ALA A 116 7.20 -19.87 5.62
C ALA A 116 5.69 -19.89 5.96
N PRO A 117 5.32 -19.67 7.24
CA PRO A 117 3.93 -19.78 7.66
C PRO A 117 3.08 -18.69 7.02
N TRP A 118 1.86 -19.05 6.66
CA TRP A 118 0.84 -18.06 6.31
C TRP A 118 0.47 -17.25 7.55
N ILE A 119 0.41 -15.93 7.39
CA ILE A 119 -0.10 -15.02 8.42
C ILE A 119 -1.53 -14.67 8.04
N VAL A 120 -2.49 -14.87 8.96
CA VAL A 120 -3.87 -14.43 8.75
C VAL A 120 -3.92 -12.91 8.89
N GLY A 121 -4.28 -12.22 7.81
CA GLY A 121 -4.49 -10.78 7.79
C GLY A 121 -5.97 -10.40 7.86
N ARG A 122 -6.35 -9.31 7.17
CA ARG A 122 -7.73 -8.81 7.14
C ARG A 122 -8.64 -9.72 6.30
N ALA A 123 -9.94 -9.70 6.60
CA ALA A 123 -10.98 -10.37 5.81
C ALA A 123 -10.76 -11.87 5.54
N GLY A 124 -10.03 -12.58 6.42
CA GLY A 124 -9.72 -14.01 6.24
C GLY A 124 -8.64 -14.31 5.20
N MET A 125 -8.01 -13.27 4.61
CA MET A 125 -6.92 -13.42 3.65
C MET A 125 -5.65 -13.88 4.36
N GLN A 126 -4.91 -14.78 3.71
CA GLN A 126 -3.64 -15.31 4.18
C GLN A 126 -2.50 -14.62 3.42
N TYR A 127 -1.50 -14.14 4.14
CA TYR A 127 -0.36 -13.39 3.57
C TYR A 127 0.93 -14.14 3.80
N ARG A 128 1.83 -14.02 2.82
CA ARG A 128 3.22 -14.45 2.95
C ARG A 128 4.14 -13.39 2.34
N ASP A 129 5.07 -12.91 3.17
CA ASP A 129 6.09 -11.96 2.74
C ASP A 129 7.16 -12.64 1.87
N LEU A 130 7.40 -12.08 0.69
CA LEU A 130 8.34 -12.55 -0.32
C LEU A 130 9.69 -11.81 -0.24
N ILE A 131 9.78 -10.71 0.50
CA ILE A 131 11.00 -9.92 0.72
C ILE A 131 11.11 -9.61 2.22
N PRO A 132 11.69 -10.53 3.03
CA PRO A 132 11.64 -10.42 4.49
C PRO A 132 12.23 -9.13 5.09
N ASP A 133 13.25 -8.55 4.46
CA ASP A 133 13.87 -7.29 4.89
C ASP A 133 13.20 -6.05 4.28
N ARG A 134 12.24 -6.25 3.37
CA ARG A 134 11.48 -5.22 2.64
C ARG A 134 12.37 -4.18 1.96
N LEU A 135 13.63 -4.54 1.69
CA LEU A 135 14.69 -3.64 1.23
C LEU A 135 14.78 -2.34 2.07
N GLY A 136 14.68 -2.44 3.39
CA GLY A 136 14.68 -1.28 4.27
C GLY A 136 13.34 -0.54 4.35
N GLY A 137 12.25 -1.21 3.98
CA GLY A 137 10.89 -0.68 4.00
C GLY A 137 10.45 0.00 2.69
N SER A 138 11.30 0.01 1.65
CA SER A 138 10.96 0.63 0.37
C SER A 138 9.93 -0.15 -0.44
N ILE A 139 9.78 -1.46 -0.19
CA ILE A 139 8.83 -2.33 -0.92
C ILE A 139 8.31 -3.47 -0.05
N ILE A 140 7.03 -3.81 -0.25
CA ILE A 140 6.48 -5.10 0.16
C ILE A 140 6.09 -5.90 -1.08
N ALA A 141 6.41 -7.18 -1.07
CA ALA A 141 5.88 -8.16 -2.03
C ALA A 141 5.18 -9.27 -1.25
N SER A 142 3.86 -9.37 -1.42
CA SER A 142 3.02 -10.30 -0.69
C SER A 142 2.45 -11.34 -1.64
N HIS A 143 2.64 -12.61 -1.30
CA HIS A 143 1.77 -13.67 -1.83
C HIS A 143 0.53 -13.73 -0.94
N ILE A 144 -0.63 -13.41 -1.50
CA ILE A 144 -1.91 -13.40 -0.81
C ILE A 144 -2.76 -14.57 -1.31
N ARG A 145 -3.40 -15.28 -0.38
CA ARG A 145 -4.29 -16.40 -0.66
C ARG A 145 -5.65 -16.20 0.00
N ILE A 146 -6.72 -16.46 -0.74
CA ILE A 146 -8.09 -16.58 -0.21
C ILE A 146 -8.52 -18.04 -0.38
N PRO A 147 -8.68 -18.81 0.71
CA PRO A 147 -8.96 -20.23 0.62
C PRO A 147 -10.38 -20.52 0.13
N ASP A 148 -11.37 -19.80 0.65
CA ASP A 148 -12.78 -20.05 0.39
C ASP A 148 -13.34 -19.13 -0.71
N ALA A 149 -14.22 -19.67 -1.56
CA ALA A 149 -14.91 -18.89 -2.58
C ALA A 149 -15.99 -17.97 -2.00
N GLY A 150 -16.33 -16.93 -2.74
CA GLY A 150 -17.53 -16.12 -2.52
C GLY A 150 -17.23 -14.67 -2.13
N PRO A 151 -18.22 -13.99 -1.52
CA PRO A 151 -18.12 -12.57 -1.24
C PRO A 151 -16.96 -12.24 -0.28
N VAL A 152 -16.17 -11.23 -0.64
CA VAL A 152 -15.10 -10.72 0.23
C VAL A 152 -15.70 -9.61 1.11
N PRO A 153 -15.56 -9.66 2.45
CA PRO A 153 -16.11 -8.66 3.36
C PRO A 153 -15.24 -7.39 3.37
N ASP A 154 -15.08 -6.77 2.20
CA ASP A 154 -14.30 -5.57 1.98
C ASP A 154 -15.19 -4.31 1.93
N MET A 155 -14.58 -3.17 2.17
CA MET A 155 -15.21 -1.84 2.12
C MET A 155 -14.56 -1.00 1.02
N VAL A 156 -15.22 0.07 0.59
CA VAL A 156 -14.57 1.02 -0.33
C VAL A 156 -13.40 1.66 0.41
N HIS A 157 -12.21 1.52 -0.15
CA HIS A 157 -10.99 2.05 0.45
C HIS A 157 -9.99 2.45 -0.63
N TYR A 158 -8.91 3.09 -0.19
CA TYR A 158 -7.78 3.45 -1.04
C TYR A 158 -6.47 3.41 -0.25
N HIS A 159 -5.36 3.37 -0.96
CA HIS A 159 -4.02 3.34 -0.37
C HIS A 159 -3.23 4.61 -0.72
N LYS A 160 -2.52 5.15 0.27
CA LYS A 160 -1.53 6.21 0.07
C LYS A 160 -0.17 5.57 -0.24
N VAL A 161 0.03 5.26 -1.51
CA VAL A 161 1.19 4.53 -2.03
C VAL A 161 1.78 5.30 -3.21
N GLY A 162 3.06 5.05 -3.50
CA GLY A 162 3.69 5.48 -4.74
C GLY A 162 3.41 4.52 -5.89
N PHE A 163 3.18 3.24 -5.60
CA PHE A 163 2.85 2.21 -6.59
C PHE A 163 2.17 1.01 -5.93
N GLN A 164 1.19 0.42 -6.62
CA GLN A 164 0.58 -0.85 -6.22
C GLN A 164 0.17 -1.70 -7.42
N LEU A 165 0.53 -2.99 -7.37
CA LEU A 165 0.21 -4.01 -8.36
C LEU A 165 -0.56 -5.13 -7.67
N ILE A 166 -1.57 -5.66 -8.35
CA ILE A 166 -2.20 -6.95 -8.02
C ILE A 166 -2.09 -7.84 -9.25
N PHE A 167 -1.31 -8.91 -9.16
CA PHE A 167 -1.13 -9.90 -10.23
C PHE A 167 -1.74 -11.23 -9.82
N CYS A 168 -2.68 -11.77 -10.60
CA CYS A 168 -3.34 -13.02 -10.25
C CYS A 168 -2.50 -14.22 -10.74
N VAL A 169 -2.15 -15.14 -9.83
CA VAL A 169 -1.35 -16.34 -10.15
C VAL A 169 -2.20 -17.62 -10.15
N SER A 170 -3.34 -17.62 -9.47
CA SER A 170 -4.30 -18.74 -9.49
C SER A 170 -5.70 -18.25 -9.14
N GLY A 171 -6.71 -18.84 -9.77
CA GLY A 171 -8.11 -18.49 -9.51
C GLY A 171 -8.56 -17.22 -10.24
N TRP A 172 -9.50 -16.49 -9.62
CA TRP A 172 -9.99 -15.19 -10.10
C TRP A 172 -10.50 -14.30 -8.96
N VAL A 173 -10.49 -12.99 -9.21
CA VAL A 173 -11.06 -11.99 -8.28
C VAL A 173 -11.84 -10.92 -9.04
N ASP A 174 -12.97 -10.53 -8.48
CA ASP A 174 -13.81 -9.43 -8.93
C ASP A 174 -13.60 -8.19 -8.06
N VAL A 175 -13.32 -7.06 -8.70
CA VAL A 175 -13.03 -5.80 -8.03
C VAL A 175 -13.78 -4.66 -8.73
N LEU A 176 -14.28 -3.71 -7.95
CA LEU A 176 -14.76 -2.43 -8.46
C LEU A 176 -13.67 -1.37 -8.25
N TYR A 177 -13.48 -0.51 -9.25
CA TYR A 177 -12.56 0.62 -9.20
C TYR A 177 -13.28 1.91 -9.56
N GLU A 178 -12.94 2.99 -8.87
CA GLU A 178 -13.36 4.35 -9.19
C GLU A 178 -13.08 4.66 -10.66
N ASP A 179 -14.10 5.18 -11.35
CA ASP A 179 -14.04 5.66 -12.73
C ASP A 179 -13.79 4.60 -13.81
N GLN A 180 -13.77 3.31 -13.44
CA GLN A 180 -13.53 2.19 -14.37
C GLN A 180 -14.80 1.44 -14.82
N GLY A 181 -15.98 1.93 -14.42
CA GLY A 181 -17.27 1.33 -14.77
C GLY A 181 -17.65 0.18 -13.85
N GLY A 182 -18.22 -0.88 -14.42
CA GLY A 182 -18.71 -2.04 -13.68
C GLY A 182 -17.61 -2.97 -13.15
N LEU A 183 -18.03 -4.15 -12.72
CA LEU A 183 -17.16 -5.18 -12.15
C LEU A 183 -16.01 -5.54 -13.10
N ARG A 184 -14.79 -5.61 -12.57
CA ARG A 184 -13.60 -6.04 -13.29
C ARG A 184 -13.09 -7.34 -12.69
N ARG A 185 -12.93 -8.35 -13.53
CA ARG A 185 -12.39 -9.66 -13.16
C ARG A 185 -10.99 -9.84 -13.72
N ILE A 186 -10.05 -10.29 -12.89
CA ILE A 186 -8.76 -10.84 -13.34
C ILE A 186 -8.71 -12.35 -13.09
N HIS A 187 -8.10 -13.09 -14.01
CA HIS A 187 -7.76 -14.50 -13.90
C HIS A 187 -6.25 -14.71 -13.77
N ALA A 188 -5.81 -15.95 -13.55
CA ALA A 188 -4.38 -16.28 -13.55
C ALA A 188 -3.67 -15.75 -14.82
N GLY A 189 -2.62 -14.95 -14.61
CA GLY A 189 -1.87 -14.25 -15.66
C GLY A 189 -2.29 -12.80 -15.88
N ASP A 190 -3.46 -12.38 -15.41
CA ASP A 190 -3.95 -11.01 -15.53
C ASP A 190 -3.50 -10.16 -14.33
N CYS A 191 -3.47 -8.84 -14.50
CA CYS A 191 -3.15 -7.93 -13.40
C CYS A 191 -3.88 -6.59 -13.44
N PHE A 192 -3.93 -5.96 -12.27
CA PHE A 192 -4.31 -4.58 -12.09
C PHE A 192 -3.13 -3.74 -11.63
N ILE A 193 -3.01 -2.52 -12.16
CA ILE A 193 -2.38 -1.42 -11.41
C ILE A 193 -3.45 -0.69 -10.65
N GLN A 194 -3.18 -0.43 -9.37
CA GLN A 194 -3.99 0.39 -8.50
C GLN A 194 -3.22 1.70 -8.28
N PRO A 195 -3.49 2.76 -9.08
CA PRO A 195 -2.82 4.04 -8.91
C PRO A 195 -3.02 4.60 -7.49
N PRO A 196 -2.13 5.51 -7.04
CA PRO A 196 -2.26 6.14 -5.74
C PRO A 196 -3.67 6.68 -5.49
N GLU A 197 -4.25 6.31 -4.35
CA GLU A 197 -5.56 6.79 -3.89
C GLU A 197 -6.79 6.45 -4.77
N ILE A 198 -6.67 5.51 -5.72
CA ILE A 198 -7.85 5.01 -6.43
C ILE A 198 -8.78 4.28 -5.46
N ARG A 199 -10.05 4.70 -5.36
CA ARG A 199 -11.03 3.98 -4.54
C ARG A 199 -11.36 2.65 -5.19
N HIS A 200 -11.35 1.59 -4.40
CA HIS A 200 -11.68 0.26 -4.86
C HIS A 200 -12.31 -0.59 -3.79
N ARG A 201 -12.88 -1.71 -4.20
CA ARG A 201 -13.48 -2.71 -3.32
C ARG A 201 -13.43 -4.08 -3.97
N VAL A 202 -12.86 -5.05 -3.26
CA VAL A 202 -12.92 -6.47 -3.64
C VAL A 202 -14.32 -6.99 -3.36
N MET A 203 -14.94 -7.59 -4.37
CA MET A 203 -16.34 -8.01 -4.31
C MET A 203 -16.46 -9.51 -4.06
N GLU A 204 -15.79 -10.31 -4.87
CA GLU A 204 -15.90 -11.77 -4.86
C GLU A 204 -14.58 -12.40 -5.29
N ALA A 205 -14.27 -13.57 -4.74
CA ALA A 205 -13.08 -14.34 -5.09
C ALA A 205 -13.44 -15.80 -5.36
N SER A 206 -12.64 -16.45 -6.22
CA SER A 206 -12.71 -17.90 -6.39
C SER A 206 -12.18 -18.65 -5.18
N GLU A 207 -12.54 -19.94 -5.08
CA GLU A 207 -11.86 -20.84 -4.16
C GLU A 207 -10.36 -20.86 -4.47
N ASN A 208 -9.55 -20.83 -3.41
CA ASN A 208 -8.10 -20.88 -3.50
C ASN A 208 -7.46 -19.81 -4.42
N LEU A 209 -8.07 -18.63 -4.54
CA LEU A 209 -7.46 -17.48 -5.21
C LEU A 209 -6.07 -17.21 -4.63
N GLN A 210 -5.11 -16.96 -5.51
CA GLN A 210 -3.77 -16.52 -5.15
C GLN A 210 -3.35 -15.34 -6.02
N VAL A 211 -2.85 -14.29 -5.38
CA VAL A 211 -2.34 -13.08 -6.04
C VAL A 211 -0.97 -12.70 -5.48
N ILE A 212 -0.18 -12.04 -6.30
CA ILE A 212 1.02 -11.31 -5.88
C ILE A 212 0.65 -9.84 -5.80
N GLU A 213 0.78 -9.26 -4.62
CA GLU A 213 0.66 -7.83 -4.41
C GLU A 213 2.05 -7.22 -4.26
N ILE A 214 2.30 -6.13 -4.98
CA ILE A 214 3.44 -5.25 -4.74
C ILE A 214 2.92 -3.93 -4.21
N GLY A 215 3.52 -3.43 -3.13
CA GLY A 215 3.21 -2.11 -2.57
C GLY A 215 4.49 -1.31 -2.29
N VAL A 216 4.48 -0.03 -2.65
CA VAL A 216 5.61 0.88 -2.42
C VAL A 216 5.07 2.17 -1.79
N PRO A 217 5.51 2.54 -0.58
CA PRO A 217 6.44 1.82 0.30
C PRO A 217 5.79 0.59 0.96
N ALA A 218 6.60 -0.19 1.68
CA ALA A 218 6.16 -1.42 2.33
C ALA A 218 5.07 -1.20 3.40
N GLU A 219 5.13 -0.07 4.10
CA GLU A 219 4.13 0.38 5.07
C GLU A 219 3.45 1.64 4.55
N HIS A 220 2.14 1.58 4.37
CA HIS A 220 1.37 2.66 3.81
C HIS A 220 -0.01 2.75 4.46
N VAL A 221 -0.60 3.95 4.42
CA VAL A 221 -1.93 4.19 4.98
C VAL A 221 -2.98 3.59 4.05
N THR A 222 -3.94 2.87 4.64
CA THR A 222 -5.18 2.46 3.97
C THR A 222 -6.33 3.23 4.61
N GLU A 223 -7.09 3.98 3.81
CA GLU A 223 -8.22 4.77 4.29
C GLU A 223 -9.54 4.20 3.77
N VAL A 224 -10.51 4.08 4.68
CA VAL A 224 -11.87 3.64 4.35
C VAL A 224 -12.68 4.86 3.97
N ASP A 225 -13.34 4.79 2.82
CA ASP A 225 -14.23 5.82 2.32
C ASP A 225 -15.68 5.38 2.54
N HIS A 226 -16.31 5.93 3.58
CA HIS A 226 -17.69 5.60 3.94
C HIS A 226 -18.74 6.28 3.05
N ASP A 227 -18.34 7.32 2.32
CA ASP A 227 -19.26 8.15 1.52
C ASP A 227 -19.27 7.71 0.05
N MET A 228 -18.11 7.28 -0.48
CA MET A 228 -17.97 6.81 -1.85
C MET A 228 -18.83 5.57 -2.11
N LYS A 229 -19.52 5.57 -3.25
CA LYS A 229 -20.26 4.43 -3.77
C LYS A 229 -19.62 3.96 -5.07
N LEU A 230 -19.34 2.66 -5.15
CA LEU A 230 -18.89 1.99 -6.36
C LEU A 230 -20.01 1.11 -6.93
N PRO A 231 -20.15 1.01 -8.27
CA PRO A 231 -19.38 1.74 -9.29
C PRO A 231 -19.64 3.26 -9.24
N SER A 232 -18.64 4.08 -9.59
CA SER A 232 -18.82 5.54 -9.62
C SER A 232 -19.78 5.93 -10.76
N PRO A 233 -20.50 7.07 -10.65
CA PRO A 233 -21.45 7.50 -11.67
C PRO A 233 -20.80 7.94 -13.00
N HIS A 234 -19.47 8.09 -13.01
CA HIS A 234 -18.71 8.56 -14.16
C HIS A 234 -17.78 7.46 -14.65
N LEU A 235 -17.63 7.34 -15.97
CA LEU A 235 -16.63 6.48 -16.60
C LEU A 235 -15.49 7.36 -17.13
N ARG A 236 -14.32 7.29 -16.50
CA ARG A 236 -13.12 8.07 -16.84
C ARG A 236 -11.88 7.15 -16.87
N PRO A 237 -11.81 6.19 -17.81
CA PRO A 237 -10.74 5.19 -17.87
C PRO A 237 -9.34 5.83 -18.03
N GLU A 238 -9.27 7.01 -18.65
CA GLU A 238 -8.02 7.74 -18.91
C GLU A 238 -7.59 8.67 -17.76
N ARG A 239 -8.31 8.69 -16.63
CA ARG A 239 -7.94 9.52 -15.48
C ARG A 239 -6.56 9.13 -14.98
N GLU A 240 -5.76 10.13 -14.63
CA GLU A 240 -4.48 9.94 -13.94
C GLU A 240 -4.63 10.27 -12.45
N TRP A 241 -4.01 9.45 -11.61
CA TRP A 241 -3.82 9.68 -10.18
C TRP A 241 -2.34 9.85 -9.94
N GLN A 242 -1.93 11.07 -9.56
CA GLN A 242 -0.53 11.40 -9.30
C GLN A 242 0.40 10.96 -10.46
N GLY A 243 -0.07 11.09 -11.71
CA GLY A 243 0.67 10.77 -12.92
C GLY A 243 0.56 9.32 -13.41
N GLN A 244 -0.20 8.45 -12.73
CA GLN A 244 -0.39 7.03 -13.08
C GLN A 244 -1.84 6.74 -13.48
N LYS A 245 -2.03 5.86 -14.46
CA LYS A 245 -3.36 5.38 -14.89
C LYS A 245 -3.65 3.99 -14.34
N PHE A 246 -4.94 3.71 -14.14
CA PHE A 246 -5.39 2.35 -13.88
C PHE A 246 -5.09 1.46 -15.08
N VAL A 247 -4.58 0.26 -14.83
CA VAL A 247 -4.34 -0.75 -15.86
C VAL A 247 -5.14 -1.99 -15.51
N HIS A 248 -5.85 -2.55 -16.48
CA HIS A 248 -6.38 -3.91 -16.43
C HIS A 248 -5.76 -4.68 -17.58
N ASN A 249 -4.67 -5.38 -17.30
CA ASN A 249 -3.92 -6.13 -18.29
C ASN A 249 -4.39 -7.59 -18.29
N PHE A 250 -4.78 -8.08 -19.47
CA PHE A 250 -5.09 -9.48 -19.68
C PHE A 250 -3.86 -10.20 -20.22
N GLY A 251 -3.42 -11.23 -19.51
CA GLY A 251 -2.25 -12.02 -19.91
C GLY A 251 -2.53 -12.95 -21.08
N ASN A 252 -3.79 -13.38 -21.24
CA ASN A 252 -4.19 -14.24 -22.35
C ASN A 252 -4.06 -13.50 -23.69
N ASP A 253 -3.53 -14.19 -24.71
CA ASP A 253 -3.31 -13.66 -26.06
C ASP A 253 -2.32 -12.48 -26.19
N ALA A 254 -1.65 -12.08 -25.08
CA ALA A 254 -0.64 -11.04 -25.12
C ALA A 254 0.55 -11.47 -26.00
N PRO A 255 1.05 -10.59 -26.89
CA PRO A 255 2.18 -10.91 -27.75
C PRO A 255 3.45 -11.09 -26.90
N TRP A 256 4.23 -12.11 -27.27
CA TRP A 256 5.55 -12.33 -26.69
C TRP A 256 6.60 -11.71 -27.61
N ALA A 257 7.53 -10.97 -27.02
CA ALA A 257 8.64 -10.31 -27.70
C ALA A 257 9.98 -10.74 -27.09
N PRO A 258 11.11 -10.51 -27.80
CA PRO A 258 12.43 -10.69 -27.21
C PRO A 258 12.57 -9.95 -25.88
N HIS A 259 13.09 -10.63 -24.85
CA HIS A 259 13.36 -10.03 -23.56
C HIS A 259 14.75 -9.37 -23.54
N ARG A 260 14.98 -8.48 -22.57
CA ARG A 260 16.29 -7.86 -22.30
C ARG A 260 17.38 -8.87 -21.88
N LEU A 261 16.99 -10.05 -21.42
CA LEU A 261 17.89 -11.17 -21.13
C LEU A 261 17.86 -12.16 -22.30
N THR A 262 19.02 -12.44 -22.87
CA THR A 262 19.19 -13.52 -23.87
C THR A 262 18.75 -14.85 -23.26
N GLY A 263 18.03 -15.65 -24.06
CA GLY A 263 17.44 -16.91 -23.61
C GLY A 263 16.05 -16.78 -23.01
N PHE A 264 15.45 -15.59 -23.08
CA PHE A 264 14.08 -15.34 -22.62
C PHE A 264 13.30 -14.51 -23.64
N ILE A 265 11.99 -14.75 -23.66
CA ILE A 265 10.98 -13.88 -24.27
C ILE A 265 10.03 -13.41 -23.17
N ALA A 266 9.40 -12.26 -23.38
CA ALA A 266 8.53 -11.65 -22.40
C ALA A 266 7.28 -11.05 -23.04
N ARG A 267 6.21 -10.97 -22.25
CA ARG A 267 5.04 -10.16 -22.55
C ARG A 267 5.01 -8.92 -21.66
N ASP A 268 4.66 -7.79 -22.26
CA ASP A 268 4.47 -6.51 -21.58
C ASP A 268 3.08 -6.47 -20.91
N THR A 269 3.04 -5.89 -19.72
CA THR A 269 1.79 -5.62 -18.99
C THR A 269 1.25 -4.20 -19.23
N THR A 270 1.96 -3.38 -20.01
CA THR A 270 1.73 -1.95 -20.28
C THR A 270 1.87 -1.03 -19.07
N ILE A 271 2.37 -1.56 -17.95
CA ILE A 271 2.50 -0.83 -16.68
C ILE A 271 3.54 0.30 -16.77
N ALA A 272 4.66 0.08 -17.44
CA ALA A 272 5.69 1.10 -17.62
C ALA A 272 5.14 2.33 -18.34
N GLU A 273 4.40 2.13 -19.43
CA GLU A 273 3.74 3.21 -20.18
C GLU A 273 2.71 3.97 -19.31
N ASN A 274 1.83 3.23 -18.63
CA ASN A 274 0.70 3.81 -17.89
C ASN A 274 1.08 4.41 -16.53
N THR A 275 2.30 4.13 -16.05
CA THR A 275 2.84 4.70 -14.82
C THR A 275 3.99 5.67 -15.07
N LYS A 276 4.30 5.99 -16.34
CA LYS A 276 5.43 6.86 -16.72
C LYS A 276 6.76 6.37 -16.12
N ASN A 277 6.99 5.05 -16.23
CA ASN A 277 8.15 4.33 -15.73
C ASN A 277 8.33 4.33 -14.20
N VAL A 278 7.29 4.63 -13.40
CA VAL A 278 7.34 4.37 -11.95
C VAL A 278 7.65 2.90 -11.68
N ALA A 279 7.05 1.98 -12.44
CA ALA A 279 7.39 0.56 -12.41
C ALA A 279 7.28 -0.08 -13.79
N GLY A 280 8.02 -1.15 -14.02
CA GLY A 280 7.92 -2.03 -15.17
C GLY A 280 7.55 -3.43 -14.71
N VAL A 281 6.60 -4.06 -15.38
CA VAL A 281 6.14 -5.40 -15.00
C VAL A 281 6.07 -6.27 -16.25
N TRP A 282 6.73 -7.42 -16.19
CA TRP A 282 6.87 -8.33 -17.31
C TRP A 282 6.57 -9.74 -16.84
N VAL A 283 6.01 -10.55 -17.75
CA VAL A 283 6.02 -12.00 -17.57
C VAL A 283 6.97 -12.60 -18.58
N THR A 284 7.93 -13.38 -18.09
CA THR A 284 9.03 -13.93 -18.91
C THR A 284 8.99 -15.45 -18.92
N LYS A 285 9.41 -16.04 -20.04
CA LYS A 285 9.53 -17.49 -20.22
C LYS A 285 10.76 -17.80 -21.09
N PRO A 286 11.32 -19.01 -21.02
CA PRO A 286 12.55 -19.33 -21.73
C PRO A 286 12.36 -19.37 -23.24
N ASP A 287 13.43 -19.02 -23.94
CA ASP A 287 13.63 -19.16 -25.38
C ASP A 287 14.70 -20.24 -25.67
N GLU A 288 14.94 -20.58 -26.93
CA GLU A 288 15.96 -21.54 -27.35
C GLU A 288 17.40 -21.03 -27.18
N SER A 289 17.58 -19.71 -27.06
CA SER A 289 18.90 -19.08 -26.92
C SER A 289 19.57 -19.40 -25.58
N ALA A 290 20.90 -19.54 -25.57
CA ALA A 290 21.64 -19.84 -24.34
C ALA A 290 21.69 -18.60 -23.41
N PRO A 291 21.28 -18.72 -22.13
CA PRO A 291 21.24 -17.58 -21.22
C PRO A 291 22.64 -17.04 -20.91
N GLN A 292 22.76 -15.72 -20.88
CA GLN A 292 24.01 -15.01 -20.62
C GLN A 292 24.03 -14.45 -19.19
N TRP A 293 25.22 -14.09 -18.71
CA TRP A 293 25.31 -13.34 -17.46
C TRP A 293 24.91 -11.90 -17.70
N ALA A 294 24.22 -11.28 -16.75
CA ALA A 294 23.77 -9.90 -16.86
C ALA A 294 23.97 -9.12 -15.55
N THR A 295 24.01 -7.79 -15.68
CA THR A 295 23.88 -6.83 -14.58
C THR A 295 22.78 -5.84 -14.93
N HIS A 296 22.15 -5.22 -13.94
CA HIS A 296 21.20 -4.12 -14.14
C HIS A 296 21.50 -2.94 -13.22
N ASP A 297 20.86 -1.79 -13.46
CA ASP A 297 20.93 -0.60 -12.58
C ASP A 297 19.58 -0.19 -11.96
N ALA A 298 18.52 -0.99 -12.13
CA ALA A 298 17.25 -0.80 -11.42
C ALA A 298 17.45 -0.75 -9.89
N ASP A 299 16.72 0.13 -9.21
CA ASP A 299 16.76 0.29 -7.76
C ASP A 299 16.17 -0.94 -7.06
N ILE A 300 15.09 -1.49 -7.63
CA ILE A 300 14.45 -2.73 -7.20
C ILE A 300 14.22 -3.60 -8.44
N LEU A 301 14.69 -4.85 -8.41
CA LEU A 301 14.36 -5.88 -9.39
C LEU A 301 13.91 -7.15 -8.65
N PHE A 302 12.60 -7.31 -8.54
CA PHE A 302 11.94 -8.44 -7.89
C PHE A 302 11.47 -9.45 -8.94
N THR A 303 11.54 -10.74 -8.62
CA THR A 303 11.03 -11.81 -9.47
C THR A 303 10.35 -12.89 -8.65
N TYR A 304 9.21 -13.38 -9.16
CA TYR A 304 8.43 -14.47 -8.60
C TYR A 304 8.29 -15.60 -9.62
N VAL A 305 8.53 -16.84 -9.20
CA VAL A 305 8.40 -18.03 -10.06
C VAL A 305 6.93 -18.46 -10.11
N MET A 306 6.25 -18.21 -11.22
CA MET A 306 4.83 -18.55 -11.38
C MET A 306 4.63 -20.04 -11.66
N SER A 307 5.52 -20.66 -12.43
CA SER A 307 5.49 -22.08 -12.78
C SER A 307 6.88 -22.57 -13.19
N GLY A 308 7.08 -23.89 -13.21
CA GLY A 308 8.33 -24.50 -13.65
C GLY A 308 9.48 -24.33 -12.65
N THR A 309 10.70 -24.47 -13.15
CA THR A 309 11.93 -24.35 -12.35
C THR A 309 13.01 -23.57 -13.09
N VAL A 310 13.90 -22.93 -12.33
CA VAL A 310 15.05 -22.20 -12.86
C VAL A 310 16.18 -22.19 -11.84
N THR A 311 17.42 -22.13 -12.29
CA THR A 311 18.57 -21.91 -11.41
C THR A 311 19.01 -20.46 -11.48
N LEU A 312 18.96 -19.76 -10.35
CA LEU A 312 19.53 -18.42 -10.19
C LEU A 312 21.00 -18.54 -9.75
N GLU A 313 21.89 -18.11 -10.63
CA GLU A 313 23.33 -18.01 -10.36
C GLU A 313 23.69 -16.55 -10.07
N GLY A 314 24.51 -16.33 -9.03
CA GLY A 314 25.04 -15.01 -8.67
C GLY A 314 26.55 -15.06 -8.55
N ALA A 315 27.25 -14.05 -9.07
CA ALA A 315 28.70 -14.01 -9.00
C ALA A 315 29.19 -14.07 -7.54
N GLY A 316 30.06 -15.05 -7.25
CA GLY A 316 30.59 -15.29 -5.90
C GLY A 316 29.58 -15.89 -4.92
N ARG A 317 28.48 -16.48 -5.41
CA ARG A 317 27.46 -17.14 -4.58
C ARG A 317 27.18 -18.56 -5.09
N GLU A 318 26.69 -19.39 -4.18
CA GLU A 318 26.16 -20.71 -4.55
C GLU A 318 24.88 -20.56 -5.38
N PRO A 319 24.68 -21.38 -6.43
CA PRO A 319 23.45 -21.36 -7.23
C PRO A 319 22.21 -21.75 -6.42
N HIS A 320 21.10 -21.10 -6.69
CA HIS A 320 19.80 -21.43 -6.09
C HIS A 320 18.87 -22.03 -7.14
N VAL A 321 18.51 -23.31 -6.97
CA VAL A 321 17.38 -23.89 -7.73
C VAL A 321 16.08 -23.37 -7.13
N LEU A 322 15.25 -22.77 -7.97
CA LEU A 322 13.98 -22.14 -7.64
C LEU A 322 12.83 -22.89 -8.32
N GLU A 323 11.71 -22.98 -7.63
CA GLU A 323 10.49 -23.61 -8.11
C GLU A 323 9.25 -22.72 -7.90
N GLN A 324 8.09 -23.20 -8.33
CA GLN A 324 6.83 -22.45 -8.24
C GLN A 324 6.62 -21.86 -6.84
N GLY A 325 6.44 -20.55 -6.83
CA GLY A 325 6.15 -19.74 -5.67
C GLY A 325 7.39 -19.15 -4.99
N ASP A 326 8.59 -19.64 -5.30
CA ASP A 326 9.81 -18.99 -4.87
C ASP A 326 9.92 -17.58 -5.46
N ALA A 327 10.62 -16.71 -4.74
CA ALA A 327 10.87 -15.35 -5.17
C ALA A 327 12.31 -14.93 -4.90
N PHE A 328 12.79 -13.91 -5.60
CA PHE A 328 14.12 -13.35 -5.38
C PHE A 328 14.19 -11.87 -5.74
N VAL A 329 15.22 -11.21 -5.24
CA VAL A 329 15.60 -9.83 -5.56
C VAL A 329 17.06 -9.80 -5.99
N ILE A 330 17.34 -9.11 -7.09
CA ILE A 330 18.72 -8.86 -7.55
C ILE A 330 19.06 -7.39 -7.27
N PRO A 331 20.16 -7.11 -6.55
CA PRO A 331 20.60 -5.74 -6.32
C PRO A 331 21.33 -5.20 -7.56
N PRO A 332 21.29 -3.87 -7.81
CA PRO A 332 21.97 -3.26 -8.95
C PRO A 332 23.46 -3.55 -8.96
N GLY A 333 24.00 -3.74 -10.16
CA GLY A 333 25.42 -4.03 -10.41
C GLY A 333 25.86 -5.47 -10.10
N MET A 334 25.02 -6.29 -9.46
CA MET A 334 25.36 -7.69 -9.21
C MET A 334 25.20 -8.53 -10.49
N LYS A 335 26.25 -9.28 -10.84
CA LYS A 335 26.24 -10.15 -12.01
C LYS A 335 25.50 -11.45 -11.70
N THR A 336 24.44 -11.73 -12.45
CA THR A 336 23.57 -12.92 -12.27
C THR A 336 23.26 -13.60 -13.61
N ARG A 337 22.79 -14.85 -13.55
CA ARG A 337 22.31 -15.60 -14.71
C ARG A 337 21.16 -16.51 -14.29
N LEU A 338 20.14 -16.61 -15.14
CA LEU A 338 19.08 -17.60 -15.01
C LEU A 338 19.38 -18.76 -15.95
N SER A 339 19.73 -19.92 -15.41
CA SER A 339 20.10 -21.11 -16.17
C SER A 339 19.22 -22.31 -15.83
N ALA A 340 19.32 -23.38 -16.64
CA ALA A 340 18.57 -24.62 -16.46
C ALA A 340 17.04 -24.40 -16.30
N ALA A 341 16.49 -23.43 -17.04
CA ALA A 341 15.06 -23.16 -17.08
C ALA A 341 14.28 -24.36 -17.64
N SER A 342 13.22 -24.77 -16.93
CA SER A 342 12.29 -25.78 -17.46
C SER A 342 11.45 -25.21 -18.60
N ARG A 343 10.97 -26.07 -19.50
CA ARG A 343 10.16 -25.63 -20.67
C ARG A 343 8.87 -24.89 -20.31
N ASN A 344 8.32 -25.14 -19.12
CA ASN A 344 7.10 -24.54 -18.61
C ASN A 344 7.36 -23.41 -17.59
N LEU A 345 8.59 -22.89 -17.54
CA LEU A 345 8.94 -21.78 -16.66
C LEU A 345 8.19 -20.51 -17.07
N GLU A 346 7.52 -19.90 -16.10
CA GLU A 346 7.04 -18.52 -16.21
C GLU A 346 7.46 -17.74 -14.96
N LEU A 347 7.96 -16.53 -15.16
CA LEU A 347 8.40 -15.63 -14.11
C LEU A 347 7.64 -14.30 -14.21
N LEU A 348 7.13 -13.81 -13.07
CA LEU A 348 6.68 -12.43 -12.93
C LEU A 348 7.89 -11.59 -12.50
N GLU A 349 8.30 -10.63 -13.31
CA GLU A 349 9.37 -9.67 -13.03
C GLU A 349 8.79 -8.28 -12.79
N VAL A 350 9.21 -7.63 -11.71
CA VAL A 350 8.80 -6.26 -11.34
C VAL A 350 10.06 -5.42 -11.09
N ALA A 351 10.17 -4.32 -11.83
CA ALA A 351 11.27 -3.37 -11.74
C ALA A 351 10.78 -2.00 -11.29
N LEU A 352 11.52 -1.35 -10.39
CA LEU A 352 11.35 0.06 -10.04
C LEU A 352 12.71 0.78 -10.12
N PRO A 353 12.84 1.84 -10.94
CA PRO A 353 11.89 2.28 -11.98
C PRO A 353 11.72 1.22 -13.09
N GLY A 354 10.70 1.41 -13.94
CA GLY A 354 10.43 0.52 -15.06
C GLY A 354 11.40 0.65 -16.24
N ASP A 355 12.07 1.78 -16.36
CA ASP A 355 13.14 2.02 -17.33
C ASP A 355 14.50 1.89 -16.63
N PHE A 356 15.29 0.92 -17.05
CA PHE A 356 16.59 0.60 -16.49
C PHE A 356 17.46 -0.12 -17.52
N ILE A 357 18.78 -0.06 -17.32
CA ILE A 357 19.76 -0.63 -18.23
C ILE A 357 20.10 -2.03 -17.77
N THR A 358 20.07 -2.99 -18.70
CA THR A 358 20.67 -4.32 -18.53
C THR A 358 21.92 -4.42 -19.40
N LYS A 359 23.02 -4.95 -18.84
CA LYS A 359 24.27 -5.21 -19.56
C LYS A 359 24.58 -6.70 -19.49
N GLU A 360 24.50 -7.38 -20.64
CA GLU A 360 24.91 -8.77 -20.76
C GLU A 360 26.42 -8.90 -20.96
N THR A 361 26.99 -9.96 -20.40
CA THR A 361 28.35 -10.40 -20.65
C THR A 361 28.29 -11.87 -21.07
N PRO A 362 28.89 -12.22 -22.23
CA PRO A 362 29.03 -13.61 -22.64
C PRO A 362 29.68 -14.52 -21.60
#